data_AF-A0A955YG88-F1
#
_entry.id   AF-A0A955YG88-F1
#
_cell.length_a   1.000
_cell.length_b   1.000
_cell.length_c   1.000
_cell.angle_alpha   90.00
_cell.angle_beta   90.00
_cell.angle_gamma   90.00
#
_symmetry.space_group_name_H-M   'P 1'
#
loop_
_entity.id
_entity.type
_entity.pdbx_description
1 polymer ?
#
loop_
_entity_poly.entity_id
_entity_poly.type
_entity_poly.pdbx_seq_one_letter_code
_entity_poly.pdbx_strand_id
1 'polypeptide(L)'
;MTRVLGHRPTGIALLTLALLSAGCGSSVSTSLRDADDAGASPEAFTLVYDDHSAGFGGERIELDAEGTLTLRRYRPAIGGEPQVAETIRGALTAERKRELVALLVEIEAWSQRDMPTASLNDARAVLELRVGSNRSSIWEWADDLDANQRLRRIEQLLTRFAADLDVPSGSGGENPVEGAEGSEPTDTRAVEGVAPIRITDTSRPRR
;
A
#
# COMPACT_ATOMS: atom_id res chain seq x y z
N MET A 1 -27.77 68.17 35.95
CA MET A 1 -27.76 66.69 35.99
C MET A 1 -28.76 66.18 34.98
N THR A 2 -28.63 65.13 34.17
CA THR A 2 -27.57 64.21 33.74
C THR A 2 -28.30 63.19 32.84
N ARG A 3 -27.94 63.04 31.54
CA ARG A 3 -28.24 61.86 30.66
C ARG A 3 -29.73 61.60 30.27
N VAL A 4 -30.08 60.86 29.19
CA VAL A 4 -29.39 60.40 27.95
C VAL A 4 -30.44 60.07 26.85
N LEU A 5 -29.99 60.00 25.60
CA LEU A 5 -30.73 59.61 24.38
C LEU A 5 -31.49 58.27 24.47
N GLY A 6 -32.50 58.12 23.60
CA GLY A 6 -33.21 56.86 23.33
C GLY A 6 -33.80 56.75 21.92
N HIS A 7 -33.11 57.25 20.89
CA HIS A 7 -33.56 57.11 19.49
C HIS A 7 -33.25 55.70 18.97
N ARG A 8 -34.27 54.93 18.58
CA ARG A 8 -34.10 53.61 17.94
C ARG A 8 -34.33 53.74 16.43
N PRO A 9 -33.28 53.68 15.58
CA PRO A 9 -33.46 53.69 14.14
C PRO A 9 -34.05 52.37 13.62
N THR A 10 -34.89 52.50 12.60
CA THR A 10 -35.50 51.41 11.82
C THR A 10 -34.43 50.51 11.22
N GLY A 11 -34.74 49.21 11.11
CA GLY A 11 -33.75 48.19 10.76
C GLY A 11 -33.24 48.25 9.32
N ILE A 12 -31.98 47.86 9.15
CA ILE A 12 -31.47 47.24 7.93
C ILE A 12 -30.90 45.89 8.37
N ALA A 13 -31.66 44.82 8.12
CA ALA A 13 -31.16 43.46 8.27
C ALA A 13 -30.20 43.20 7.11
N LEU A 14 -28.90 43.48 7.33
CA LEU A 14 -27.86 43.18 6.36
C LEU A 14 -27.62 41.66 6.37
N LEU A 15 -28.44 40.95 5.59
CA LEU A 15 -28.37 39.52 5.42
C LEU A 15 -27.09 39.20 4.63
N THR A 16 -25.99 38.93 5.34
CA THR A 16 -24.71 38.59 4.73
C THR A 16 -24.86 37.32 3.91
N LEU A 17 -24.78 37.50 2.59
CA LEU A 17 -25.05 36.50 1.58
C LEU A 17 -24.17 35.26 1.79
N ALA A 18 -24.79 34.09 1.85
CA ALA A 18 -24.08 32.84 2.02
C ALA A 18 -23.22 32.55 0.78
N LEU A 19 -21.90 32.70 0.92
CA LEU A 19 -20.93 32.02 0.05
C LEU A 19 -20.92 30.53 0.42
N LEU A 20 -22.01 29.84 0.04
CA LEU A 20 -21.99 28.40 -0.16
C LEU A 20 -21.11 28.15 -1.38
N SER A 21 -19.81 28.01 -1.13
CA SER A 21 -18.87 27.39 -2.05
C SER A 21 -19.29 25.93 -2.22
N ALA A 22 -20.32 25.70 -3.04
CA ALA A 22 -20.56 24.44 -3.70
C ALA A 22 -19.42 24.23 -4.69
N GLY A 23 -18.23 23.92 -4.16
CA GLY A 23 -17.17 23.35 -4.97
C GLY A 23 -17.74 22.11 -5.63
N CYS A 24 -17.54 21.99 -6.94
CA CYS A 24 -17.82 20.76 -7.66
C CYS A 24 -16.94 19.67 -7.04
N GLY A 25 -17.47 18.94 -6.07
CA GLY A 25 -16.78 17.85 -5.40
C GLY A 25 -16.58 16.73 -6.41
N SER A 26 -15.42 16.72 -7.05
CA SER A 26 -14.99 15.60 -7.89
C SER A 26 -15.00 14.34 -7.02
N SER A 27 -15.78 13.34 -7.40
CA SER A 27 -15.75 12.05 -6.70
C SER A 27 -14.36 11.44 -6.79
N VAL A 28 -14.03 10.53 -5.85
CA VAL A 28 -12.76 9.77 -5.87
C VAL A 28 -12.49 9.15 -7.24
N SER A 29 -13.54 8.67 -7.93
CA SER A 29 -13.48 8.16 -9.30
C SER A 29 -13.04 9.18 -10.35
N THR A 30 -13.50 10.43 -10.26
CA THR A 30 -13.10 11.50 -11.17
C THR A 30 -11.67 11.93 -10.86
N SER A 31 -11.33 12.18 -9.60
CA SER A 31 -9.99 12.61 -9.22
C SER A 31 -8.89 11.58 -9.54
N LEU A 32 -9.19 10.28 -9.46
CA LEU A 32 -8.26 9.23 -9.87
C LEU A 32 -8.10 9.14 -11.40
N ARG A 33 -9.20 9.26 -12.15
CA ARG A 33 -9.16 9.28 -13.63
C ARG A 33 -8.41 10.50 -14.16
N ASP A 34 -8.72 11.69 -13.65
CA ASP A 34 -8.03 12.94 -14.01
C ASP A 34 -6.51 12.86 -13.74
N ALA A 35 -6.11 12.16 -12.66
CA ALA A 35 -4.70 11.95 -12.33
C ALA A 35 -4.03 10.89 -13.23
N ASP A 36 -4.72 9.82 -13.59
CA ASP A 36 -4.24 8.79 -14.51
C ASP A 36 -4.05 9.35 -15.93
N ASP A 37 -5.05 10.07 -16.45
CA ASP A 37 -5.00 10.79 -17.74
C ASP A 37 -3.86 11.83 -17.77
N ALA A 38 -3.57 12.49 -16.64
CA ALA A 38 -2.45 13.42 -16.50
C ALA A 38 -1.09 12.72 -16.28
N GLY A 39 -1.06 11.40 -16.08
CA GLY A 39 0.14 10.66 -15.72
C GLY A 39 0.75 11.14 -14.40
N ALA A 40 -0.08 11.34 -13.39
CA ALA A 40 0.26 11.94 -12.09
C ALA A 40 -0.38 11.19 -10.90
N SER A 41 -0.20 11.72 -9.69
CA SER A 41 -0.93 11.29 -8.49
C SER A 41 -1.88 12.42 -8.05
N PRO A 42 -3.10 12.13 -7.57
CA PRO A 42 -3.96 13.18 -7.04
C PRO A 42 -3.31 13.85 -5.81
N GLU A 43 -3.55 15.14 -5.64
CA GLU A 43 -3.16 15.87 -4.42
C GLU A 43 -3.95 15.37 -3.21
N ALA A 44 -3.30 15.30 -2.04
CA ALA A 44 -3.89 14.80 -0.80
C ALA A 44 -4.60 13.43 -0.96
N PHE A 45 -4.03 12.55 -1.79
CA PHE A 45 -4.45 11.17 -1.93
C PHE A 45 -3.97 10.34 -0.74
N THR A 46 -4.89 9.60 -0.10
CA THR A 46 -4.54 8.59 0.92
C THR A 46 -5.23 7.27 0.62
N LEU A 47 -4.57 6.17 0.93
CA LEU A 47 -5.11 4.81 0.79
C LEU A 47 -4.93 4.05 2.11
N VAL A 48 -5.92 3.25 2.47
CA VAL A 48 -5.81 2.21 3.50
C VAL A 48 -6.30 0.90 2.92
N TYR A 49 -5.43 -0.09 2.84
CA TYR A 49 -5.79 -1.49 2.67
C TYR A 49 -5.70 -2.18 4.02
N ASP A 50 -6.67 -3.02 4.36
CA ASP A 50 -6.69 -3.75 5.62
C ASP A 50 -7.43 -5.09 5.46
N ASP A 51 -6.72 -6.20 5.67
CA ASP A 51 -7.30 -7.55 5.75
C ASP A 51 -7.06 -8.24 7.11
N HIS A 52 -6.52 -7.52 8.09
CA HIS A 52 -6.10 -8.14 9.34
C HIS A 52 -7.29 -8.63 10.18
N SER A 53 -7.09 -9.76 10.84
CA SER A 53 -8.05 -10.37 11.74
C SER A 53 -7.35 -11.00 12.95
N ALA A 54 -8.01 -11.05 14.10
CA ALA A 54 -7.46 -11.69 15.30
C ALA A 54 -7.16 -13.19 15.07
N GLY A 55 -8.05 -13.90 14.35
CA GLY A 55 -7.91 -15.34 14.12
C GLY A 55 -6.77 -15.73 13.19
N PHE A 56 -6.43 -14.89 12.19
CA PHE A 56 -5.53 -15.28 11.10
C PHE A 56 -4.33 -14.33 10.90
N GLY A 57 -4.23 -13.25 11.67
CA GLY A 57 -3.26 -12.19 11.38
C GLY A 57 -3.67 -11.42 10.13
N GLY A 58 -2.69 -11.01 9.31
CA GLY A 58 -2.91 -10.31 8.04
C GLY A 58 -2.03 -9.07 7.89
N GLU A 59 -2.36 -8.23 6.93
CA GLU A 59 -1.62 -7.01 6.60
C GLU A 59 -2.54 -5.77 6.67
N ARG A 60 -1.98 -4.68 7.18
CA ARG A 60 -2.58 -3.34 7.06
C ARG A 60 -1.57 -2.42 6.38
N ILE A 61 -1.99 -1.82 5.28
CA ILE A 61 -1.13 -0.98 4.44
C ILE A 61 -1.74 0.41 4.31
N GLU A 62 -1.01 1.41 4.76
CA GLU A 62 -1.42 2.82 4.76
C GLU A 62 -0.51 3.61 3.82
N LEU A 63 -1.09 4.44 2.96
CA LEU A 63 -0.39 5.48 2.19
C LEU A 63 -0.91 6.84 2.67
N ASP A 64 -0.04 7.63 3.30
CA ASP A 64 -0.37 8.99 3.74
C ASP A 64 -0.28 10.03 2.61
N ALA A 65 -0.77 11.25 2.85
CA ALA A 65 -0.91 12.30 1.84
C ALA A 65 0.44 12.81 1.30
N GLU A 66 1.49 12.63 2.10
CA GLU A 66 2.89 12.89 1.77
C GLU A 66 3.47 11.80 0.84
N GLY A 67 2.76 10.67 0.69
CA GLY A 67 3.15 9.53 -0.11
C GLY A 67 4.03 8.52 0.62
N THR A 68 3.99 8.48 1.96
CA THR A 68 4.69 7.47 2.76
C THR A 68 3.82 6.22 2.86
N LEU A 69 4.34 5.10 2.34
CA LEU A 69 3.76 3.78 2.56
C LEU A 69 4.16 3.27 3.95
N THR A 70 3.22 2.65 4.66
CA THR A 70 3.45 1.91 5.90
C THR A 70 2.72 0.57 5.82
N LEU A 71 3.48 -0.53 5.71
CA LEU A 71 2.96 -1.89 5.85
C LEU A 71 3.16 -2.35 7.30
N ARG A 72 2.11 -2.82 7.95
CA ARG A 72 2.17 -3.54 9.24
C ARG A 72 1.66 -4.96 9.02
N ARG A 73 2.47 -5.97 9.39
CA ARG A 73 2.05 -7.37 9.41
C ARG A 73 1.62 -7.76 10.81
N TYR A 74 0.52 -8.49 10.93
CA TYR A 74 -0.04 -8.95 12.21
C TYR A 74 0.10 -10.46 12.34
N ARG A 75 0.53 -10.92 13.52
CA ARG A 75 0.49 -12.35 13.88
C ARG A 75 -0.94 -12.76 14.27
N PRO A 76 -1.38 -13.98 13.94
CA PRO A 76 -2.58 -14.58 14.52
C PRO A 76 -2.52 -14.58 16.05
N ALA A 77 -3.64 -14.27 16.70
CA ALA A 77 -3.79 -14.23 18.15
C ALA A 77 -5.04 -15.01 18.58
N ILE A 78 -4.86 -16.26 19.02
CA ILE A 78 -5.97 -17.08 19.51
C ILE A 78 -6.49 -16.51 20.84
N GLY A 79 -7.63 -15.82 20.80
CA GLY A 79 -8.29 -15.27 21.98
C GLY A 79 -7.64 -14.01 22.57
N GLY A 80 -6.90 -13.25 21.76
CA GLY A 80 -6.29 -11.98 22.17
C GLY A 80 -6.19 -10.98 21.02
N GLU A 81 -5.68 -9.79 21.31
CA GLU A 81 -5.50 -8.73 20.31
C GLU A 81 -4.41 -9.09 19.27
N PRO A 82 -4.61 -8.78 17.97
CA PRO A 82 -3.57 -8.93 16.95
C PRO A 82 -2.31 -8.13 17.31
N GLN A 83 -1.14 -8.76 17.21
CA GLN A 83 0.14 -8.09 17.49
C GLN A 83 0.92 -7.83 16.21
N VAL A 84 1.42 -6.60 16.07
CA VAL A 84 2.30 -6.20 14.96
C VAL A 84 3.61 -6.97 15.07
N ALA A 85 3.89 -7.75 14.03
CA ALA A 85 5.07 -8.61 13.89
C ALA A 85 6.25 -7.91 13.21
N GLU A 86 5.92 -7.00 12.30
CA GLU A 86 6.82 -6.36 11.36
C GLU A 86 6.21 -5.00 10.95
N THR A 87 7.04 -4.00 10.67
CA THR A 87 6.59 -2.72 10.11
C THR A 87 7.63 -2.20 9.15
N ILE A 88 7.23 -2.04 7.90
CA ILE A 88 8.03 -1.41 6.84
C ILE A 88 7.42 -0.03 6.58
N ARG A 89 8.24 1.02 6.52
CA ARG A 89 7.79 2.40 6.23
C ARG A 89 8.79 3.12 5.32
N GLY A 90 8.30 3.76 4.26
CA GLY A 90 9.14 4.55 3.34
C GLY A 90 8.33 5.34 2.32
N ALA A 91 8.95 6.33 1.69
CA ALA A 91 8.30 7.20 0.71
C ALA A 91 8.20 6.53 -0.67
N LEU A 92 7.02 6.56 -1.30
CA LEU A 92 6.84 6.11 -2.67
C LEU A 92 7.33 7.18 -3.67
N THR A 93 8.05 6.72 -4.69
CA THR A 93 8.43 7.56 -5.84
C THR A 93 7.21 7.99 -6.65
N ALA A 94 7.37 8.98 -7.53
CA ALA A 94 6.31 9.42 -8.43
C ALA A 94 5.85 8.28 -9.36
N GLU A 95 6.76 7.40 -9.77
CA GLU A 95 6.51 6.23 -10.64
C GLU A 95 5.57 5.25 -9.94
N ARG A 96 5.90 4.87 -8.69
CA ARG A 96 5.07 3.94 -7.89
C ARG A 96 3.69 4.49 -7.59
N LYS A 97 3.59 5.81 -7.32
CA LYS A 97 2.28 6.47 -7.10
C LYS A 97 1.43 6.48 -8.37
N ARG A 98 2.02 6.70 -9.55
CA ARG A 98 1.32 6.60 -10.84
C ARG A 98 0.87 5.18 -11.16
N GLU A 99 1.73 4.19 -10.96
CA GLU A 99 1.38 2.76 -11.14
C GLU A 99 0.22 2.33 -10.22
N LEU A 100 0.20 2.80 -8.97
CA LEU A 100 -0.91 2.58 -8.05
C LEU A 100 -2.22 3.23 -8.54
N VAL A 101 -2.16 4.49 -8.99
CA VAL A 101 -3.35 5.20 -9.51
C VAL A 101 -3.91 4.48 -10.74
N ALA A 102 -3.07 4.08 -11.69
CA ALA A 102 -3.47 3.32 -12.87
C ALA A 102 -4.19 2.01 -12.49
N LEU A 103 -3.65 1.23 -11.53
CA LEU A 103 -4.32 0.01 -11.05
C LEU A 103 -5.68 0.31 -10.39
N LEU A 104 -5.75 1.35 -9.56
CA LEU A 104 -6.99 1.75 -8.88
C LEU A 104 -8.08 2.20 -9.87
N VAL A 105 -7.68 2.83 -10.98
CA VAL A 105 -8.58 3.18 -12.09
C VAL A 105 -9.01 1.93 -12.85
N GLU A 106 -8.09 1.05 -13.22
CA GLU A 106 -8.35 -0.19 -13.98
C GLU A 106 -9.40 -1.09 -13.29
N ILE A 107 -9.29 -1.28 -11.97
CA ILE A 107 -10.20 -2.15 -11.20
C ILE A 107 -11.45 -1.43 -10.68
N GLU A 108 -11.60 -0.13 -10.97
CA GLU A 108 -12.59 0.79 -10.41
C GLU A 108 -12.69 0.72 -8.87
N ALA A 109 -11.58 0.97 -8.18
CA ALA A 109 -11.41 0.74 -6.74
C ALA A 109 -12.33 1.56 -5.80
N TRP A 110 -13.18 2.43 -6.35
CA TRP A 110 -14.25 3.16 -5.67
C TRP A 110 -15.63 2.48 -5.78
N SER A 111 -15.78 1.45 -6.61
CA SER A 111 -17.06 0.82 -6.91
C SER A 111 -17.17 -0.56 -6.25
N GLN A 112 -18.11 -0.71 -5.32
CA GLN A 112 -18.40 -2.01 -4.70
C GLN A 112 -19.04 -2.93 -5.74
N ARG A 113 -18.50 -4.15 -5.89
CA ARG A 113 -19.16 -5.21 -6.68
C ARG A 113 -20.14 -6.00 -5.81
N ASP A 114 -21.10 -6.63 -6.45
CA ASP A 114 -21.99 -7.59 -5.80
C ASP A 114 -21.17 -8.72 -5.18
N MET A 115 -21.31 -8.91 -3.87
CA MET A 115 -20.62 -9.97 -3.12
C MET A 115 -21.58 -11.14 -2.84
N PRO A 116 -21.08 -12.38 -2.73
CA PRO A 116 -21.85 -13.49 -2.20
C PRO A 116 -22.46 -13.15 -0.83
N THR A 117 -23.72 -13.54 -0.63
CA THR A 117 -24.47 -13.23 0.59
C THR A 117 -23.95 -13.98 1.83
N ALA A 118 -23.16 -15.03 1.63
CA ALA A 118 -22.51 -15.81 2.67
C ALA A 118 -21.05 -16.08 2.28
N SER A 119 -20.17 -16.07 3.29
CA SER A 119 -18.77 -16.50 3.24
C SER A 119 -18.56 -17.61 4.28
N LEU A 120 -17.44 -18.34 4.19
CA LEU A 120 -17.04 -19.32 5.20
C LEU A 120 -16.60 -18.69 6.53
N ASN A 121 -16.29 -17.39 6.55
CA ASN A 121 -15.88 -16.67 7.77
C ASN A 121 -16.22 -15.16 7.69
N ASP A 122 -16.42 -14.48 8.82
CA ASP A 122 -16.78 -13.05 8.81
C ASP A 122 -15.61 -12.09 8.48
N ALA A 123 -14.42 -12.58 8.12
CA ALA A 123 -13.27 -11.73 7.81
C ALA A 123 -13.34 -11.13 6.39
N ARG A 124 -12.85 -9.90 6.28
CA ARG A 124 -12.92 -9.10 5.05
C ARG A 124 -11.62 -8.38 4.82
N ALA A 125 -11.22 -8.28 3.55
CA ALA A 125 -10.32 -7.23 3.12
C ALA A 125 -11.15 -5.97 2.82
N VAL A 126 -10.66 -4.84 3.29
CA VAL A 126 -11.27 -3.53 3.08
C VAL A 126 -10.25 -2.61 2.43
N LEU A 127 -10.69 -1.88 1.42
CA LEU A 127 -9.96 -0.75 0.86
C LEU A 127 -10.73 0.53 1.18
N GLU A 128 -10.02 1.54 1.65
CA GLU A 128 -10.49 2.92 1.76
C GLU A 128 -9.59 3.84 0.93
N LEU A 129 -10.21 4.69 0.13
CA LEU A 129 -9.56 5.68 -0.71
C LEU A 129 -10.07 7.06 -0.32
N ARG A 130 -9.17 8.04 -0.23
CA ARG A 130 -9.53 9.45 -0.01
C ARG A 130 -8.76 10.35 -0.95
N VAL A 131 -9.43 11.37 -1.48
CA VAL A 131 -8.81 12.46 -2.24
C VAL A 131 -9.43 13.76 -1.76
N GLY A 132 -8.64 14.57 -1.06
CA GLY A 132 -9.13 15.76 -0.36
C GLY A 132 -10.25 15.42 0.65
N SER A 133 -11.43 16.01 0.48
CA SER A 133 -12.60 15.74 1.31
C SER A 133 -13.40 14.49 0.91
N ASN A 134 -13.13 13.91 -0.27
CA ASN A 134 -13.89 12.78 -0.78
C ASN A 134 -13.35 11.46 -0.22
N ARG A 135 -14.24 10.49 0.03
CA ARG A 135 -13.94 9.17 0.56
C ARG A 135 -14.74 8.12 -0.20
N SER A 136 -14.11 6.98 -0.50
CA SER A 136 -14.76 5.78 -0.98
C SER A 136 -14.23 4.57 -0.22
N SER A 137 -15.03 3.52 -0.11
CA SER A 137 -14.57 2.24 0.43
C SER A 137 -15.25 1.08 -0.28
N ILE A 138 -14.48 0.02 -0.51
CA ILE A 138 -14.94 -1.26 -1.04
C ILE A 138 -14.40 -2.39 -0.16
N TRP A 139 -15.06 -3.54 -0.17
CA TRP A 139 -14.63 -4.71 0.58
C TRP A 139 -14.89 -6.00 -0.20
N GLU A 140 -14.10 -7.02 0.09
CA GLU A 140 -14.28 -8.39 -0.40
C GLU A 140 -14.13 -9.36 0.79
N TRP A 141 -14.80 -10.52 0.75
CA TRP A 141 -14.61 -11.56 1.76
C TRP A 141 -13.19 -12.13 1.65
N ALA A 142 -12.54 -12.44 2.78
CA ALA A 142 -11.15 -12.88 2.78
C ALA A 142 -10.94 -14.20 2.00
N ASP A 143 -11.92 -15.09 2.01
CA ASP A 143 -11.97 -16.35 1.25
C ASP A 143 -12.29 -16.18 -0.24
N ASP A 144 -12.84 -15.03 -0.67
CA ASP A 144 -13.12 -14.72 -2.08
C ASP A 144 -12.00 -13.91 -2.77
N LEU A 145 -10.98 -13.44 -2.04
CA LEU A 145 -9.92 -12.56 -2.57
C LEU A 145 -9.23 -13.11 -3.82
N ASP A 146 -8.81 -14.38 -3.78
CA ASP A 146 -8.15 -15.04 -4.91
C ASP A 146 -9.12 -15.37 -6.07
N ALA A 147 -10.44 -15.35 -5.84
CA ALA A 147 -11.45 -15.50 -6.90
C ALA A 147 -11.78 -14.15 -7.57
N ASN A 148 -11.92 -13.08 -6.78
CA ASN A 148 -12.29 -11.74 -7.25
C ASN A 148 -11.10 -10.96 -7.85
N GLN A 149 -9.89 -11.23 -7.37
CA GLN A 149 -8.61 -10.67 -7.83
C GLN A 149 -8.44 -9.14 -7.73
N ARG A 150 -9.46 -8.34 -7.35
CA ARG A 150 -9.34 -6.87 -7.31
C ARG A 150 -8.49 -6.42 -6.13
N LEU A 151 -8.94 -6.69 -4.91
CA LEU A 151 -8.22 -6.27 -3.70
C LEU A 151 -6.88 -7.00 -3.59
N ARG A 152 -6.86 -8.27 -3.99
CA ARG A 152 -5.66 -9.10 -4.09
C ARG A 152 -4.56 -8.50 -4.98
N ARG A 153 -4.91 -7.88 -6.11
CA ARG A 153 -3.94 -7.17 -6.97
C ARG A 153 -3.39 -5.89 -6.32
N ILE A 154 -4.20 -5.18 -5.52
CA ILE A 154 -3.75 -4.00 -4.77
C ILE A 154 -2.77 -4.42 -3.67
N GLU A 155 -3.14 -5.41 -2.86
CA GLU A 155 -2.29 -6.03 -1.83
C GLU A 155 -0.92 -6.41 -2.42
N GLN A 156 -0.91 -7.20 -3.49
CA GLN A 156 0.32 -7.63 -4.17
C GLN A 156 1.17 -6.45 -4.67
N LEU A 157 0.55 -5.41 -5.24
CA LEU A 157 1.27 -4.22 -5.72
C LEU A 157 1.91 -3.44 -4.55
N LEU A 158 1.14 -3.20 -3.48
CA LEU A 158 1.59 -2.46 -2.31
C LEU A 158 2.65 -3.22 -1.52
N THR A 159 2.50 -4.53 -1.35
CA THR A 159 3.48 -5.37 -0.65
C THR A 159 4.77 -5.54 -1.46
N ARG A 160 4.71 -5.51 -2.81
CA ARG A 160 5.90 -5.36 -3.67
C ARG A 160 6.60 -4.00 -3.42
N PHE A 161 5.85 -2.90 -3.37
CA PHE A 161 6.43 -1.59 -3.06
C PHE A 161 7.06 -1.53 -1.67
N ALA A 162 6.46 -2.20 -0.67
CA ALA A 162 7.04 -2.31 0.67
C ALA A 162 8.32 -3.14 0.66
N ALA A 163 8.35 -4.30 -0.02
CA ALA A 163 9.56 -5.11 -0.15
C ALA A 163 10.72 -4.31 -0.76
N ASP A 164 10.47 -3.52 -1.82
CA ASP A 164 11.48 -2.66 -2.43
C ASP A 164 11.95 -1.49 -1.52
N LEU A 165 11.20 -1.14 -0.47
CA LEU A 165 11.59 -0.12 0.53
C LEU A 165 12.41 -0.70 1.68
N ASP A 166 12.28 -2.02 1.94
CA ASP A 166 13.04 -2.74 2.95
C ASP A 166 14.45 -3.12 2.48
N VAL A 167 14.67 -3.20 1.16
CA VAL A 167 16.02 -3.36 0.59
C VAL A 167 16.86 -2.10 0.86
N PRO A 168 17.97 -2.17 1.60
CA PRO A 168 18.83 -1.02 1.81
C PRO A 168 19.47 -0.60 0.48
N SER A 169 19.38 0.71 0.16
CA SER A 169 19.82 1.32 -1.11
C SER A 169 21.35 1.33 -1.35
N GLY A 170 22.08 0.34 -0.83
CA GLY A 170 23.54 0.23 -0.81
C GLY A 170 24.08 -1.00 -1.55
N SER A 171 23.38 -1.51 -2.57
CA SER A 171 23.88 -2.57 -3.47
C SER A 171 24.01 -2.04 -4.91
N GLY A 172 24.78 -0.97 -5.08
CA GLY A 172 25.03 -0.32 -6.37
C GLY A 172 26.23 0.64 -6.35
N GLY A 173 27.35 0.21 -6.92
CA GLY A 173 28.68 0.87 -6.89
C GLY A 173 29.61 0.25 -5.83
N GLU A 174 30.90 -0.03 -6.05
CA GLU A 174 31.84 0.17 -7.16
C GLU A 174 32.95 -0.91 -7.06
N ASN A 175 33.69 -1.38 -8.06
CA ASN A 175 33.68 -1.27 -9.55
C ASN A 175 34.43 -2.49 -10.14
N PRO A 176 34.26 -2.86 -11.43
CA PRO A 176 35.18 -3.77 -12.11
C PRO A 176 36.50 -3.05 -12.40
N VAL A 177 37.59 -3.50 -11.78
CA VAL A 177 38.93 -2.96 -12.06
C VAL A 177 39.43 -3.53 -13.39
N GLU A 178 39.39 -2.71 -14.43
CA GLU A 178 40.01 -2.99 -15.72
C GLU A 178 41.48 -2.50 -15.72
N GLY A 179 42.40 -3.34 -16.17
CA GLY A 179 43.76 -2.93 -16.57
C GLY A 179 44.88 -3.11 -15.53
N ALA A 180 45.48 -4.29 -15.51
CA ALA A 180 46.89 -4.48 -15.12
C ALA A 180 47.50 -5.66 -15.89
N GLU A 181 48.03 -5.40 -17.09
CA GLU A 181 48.89 -6.36 -17.80
C GLU A 181 50.23 -6.51 -17.06
N GLY A 182 50.68 -7.74 -16.80
CA GLY A 182 51.92 -7.94 -16.04
C GLY A 182 52.32 -9.39 -15.74
N SER A 183 52.92 -10.05 -16.74
CA SER A 183 53.98 -11.08 -16.60
C SER A 183 53.69 -12.43 -15.89
N GLU A 184 53.44 -13.43 -16.75
CA GLU A 184 54.06 -14.78 -16.75
C GLU A 184 53.79 -15.84 -15.64
N PRO A 185 53.89 -17.15 -15.99
CA PRO A 185 53.39 -18.24 -15.16
C PRO A 185 54.47 -18.83 -14.24
N THR A 186 54.10 -19.24 -13.02
CA THR A 186 54.98 -20.06 -12.17
C THR A 186 54.19 -21.04 -11.29
N ASP A 187 54.34 -22.31 -11.67
CA ASP A 187 54.53 -23.48 -10.82
C ASP A 187 53.38 -23.99 -9.93
N THR A 188 52.77 -25.05 -10.47
CA THR A 188 52.42 -26.29 -9.77
C THR A 188 52.96 -26.47 -8.35
N ARG A 189 52.07 -26.34 -7.35
CA ARG A 189 52.14 -27.19 -6.15
C ARG A 189 50.83 -27.93 -5.94
N ALA A 190 50.90 -29.25 -6.06
CA ALA A 190 49.85 -30.15 -5.65
C ALA A 190 49.60 -29.98 -4.14
N VAL A 191 48.32 -29.98 -3.75
CA VAL A 191 47.92 -30.22 -2.36
C VAL A 191 47.02 -31.45 -2.35
N GLU A 192 47.49 -32.45 -1.62
CA GLU A 192 46.99 -33.81 -1.60
C GLU A 192 45.85 -33.95 -0.58
N GLY A 193 44.85 -34.79 -0.85
CA GLY A 193 43.99 -35.36 0.19
C GLY A 193 42.69 -34.63 0.54
N VAL A 194 41.72 -34.60 -0.40
CA VAL A 194 40.28 -34.65 -0.03
C VAL A 194 39.61 -35.74 -0.86
N ALA A 195 39.13 -36.80 -0.19
CA ALA A 195 38.46 -37.91 -0.85
C ALA A 195 37.00 -37.55 -1.24
N PRO A 196 36.49 -37.99 -2.40
CA PRO A 196 35.11 -37.73 -2.79
C PRO A 196 34.14 -38.56 -1.94
N ILE A 197 33.15 -37.88 -1.35
CA ILE A 197 32.09 -38.51 -0.56
C ILE A 197 31.20 -39.35 -1.48
N ARG A 198 31.11 -40.66 -1.21
CA ARG A 198 30.13 -41.55 -1.85
C ARG A 198 28.77 -41.40 -1.19
N ILE A 199 27.79 -40.89 -1.91
CA ILE A 199 26.38 -41.01 -1.53
C ILE A 199 25.90 -42.40 -1.92
N THR A 200 25.65 -43.27 -0.95
CA THR A 200 24.99 -44.57 -1.18
C THR A 200 23.50 -44.46 -0.90
N ASP A 201 22.71 -44.44 -1.96
CA ASP A 201 21.27 -44.70 -1.91
C ASP A 201 21.02 -46.08 -1.27
N THR A 202 20.27 -46.11 -0.16
CA THR A 202 19.59 -47.31 0.32
C THR A 202 18.37 -46.94 1.17
N SER A 203 17.16 -47.02 0.61
CA SER A 203 16.00 -47.64 1.29
C SER A 203 14.78 -47.73 0.37
N ARG A 204 14.68 -48.87 -0.31
CA ARG A 204 13.50 -49.29 -1.08
C ARG A 204 12.67 -50.23 -0.22
N PRO A 205 11.40 -49.92 0.14
CA PRO A 205 10.53 -50.91 0.76
C PRO A 205 10.20 -52.00 -0.28
N ARG A 206 10.40 -53.27 0.09
CA ARG A 206 9.85 -54.43 -0.63
C ARG A 206 8.59 -54.90 0.09
N ARG A 207 7.49 -54.99 -0.68
CA ARG A 207 6.27 -55.81 -0.48
C ARG A 207 5.74 -55.94 0.94
#